data_AF-A0A5C6CX09-F1
#
_entry.id   AF-A0A5C6CX09-F1
#
_cell.length_a   1.000
_cell.length_b   1.000
_cell.length_c   1.000
_cell.angle_alpha   90.00
_cell.angle_beta   90.00
_cell.angle_gamma   90.00
#
_symmetry.space_group_name_H-M   'P 1'
#
loop_
_entity.id
_entity.type
_entity.pdbx_description
1 polymer ?
#
loop_
_entity_poly.entity_id
_entity_poly.type
_entity_poly.pdbx_seq_one_letter_code
_entity_poly.pdbx_strand_id
1 'polypeptide(L)'
;MGKKSENNKMHSDLSLERISDDLFMIFENEILFQRYYPPKESIEKRTDEYFEQKSKVKEMVNGEFKDSEIELLKNRIFKDILPAYSEYRQIKDSYLEKIENRSLLKYIGFTVLGFEALEAVFLKIGVLAPPTLIASVLFEILLGGAIYRIKSLTDQGKIITAKGYFFATVHNTQKKLYTDIEYSEYQHKKGTDQIVSEINVLLKKYDSKDNFWKDFIKIRKYDPTTQASFEKLNTPKFGDFILLHFDDKYNTRIRKIRYDELFKQAELYFKNKQ
;
A
#
# COMPACT_ATOMS: atom_id res chain seq x y z
N MET A 1 -0.26 -1.48 40.74
CA MET A 1 0.61 -1.89 39.61
C MET A 1 -0.26 -2.12 38.39
N GLY A 2 -0.34 -1.11 37.52
CA GLY A 2 -1.15 -1.17 36.31
C GLY A 2 -0.51 -2.06 35.27
N LYS A 3 -1.20 -3.14 34.89
CA LYS A 3 -0.90 -3.85 33.65
C LYS A 3 -1.35 -2.97 32.48
N LYS A 4 -0.37 -2.48 31.73
CA LYS A 4 -0.57 -1.87 30.41
C LYS A 4 -1.37 -2.85 29.56
N SER A 5 -2.56 -2.40 29.17
CA SER A 5 -3.31 -2.90 28.03
C SER A 5 -2.40 -2.79 26.80
N GLU A 6 -1.72 -3.88 26.46
CA GLU A 6 -1.04 -4.03 25.18
C GLU A 6 -2.11 -4.16 24.11
N ASN A 7 -2.25 -3.11 23.30
CA ASN A 7 -2.53 -3.16 21.87
C ASN A 7 -3.32 -4.38 21.38
N ASN A 8 -4.58 -4.50 21.81
CA ASN A 8 -5.61 -5.04 20.93
C ASN A 8 -5.90 -3.98 19.85
N LYS A 9 -4.92 -3.70 18.98
CA LYS A 9 -5.20 -3.17 17.65
C LYS A 9 -5.89 -4.34 16.93
N MET A 10 -7.20 -4.39 17.15
CA MET A 10 -8.19 -5.11 16.38
C MET A 10 -7.63 -5.38 14.97
N HIS A 11 -7.26 -6.63 14.71
CA HIS A 11 -6.93 -7.10 13.37
C HIS A 11 -8.17 -6.88 12.52
N SER A 12 -8.29 -5.68 11.96
CA SER A 12 -9.29 -5.31 10.98
C SER A 12 -9.32 -6.40 9.92
N ASP A 13 -10.50 -6.96 9.63
CA ASP A 13 -10.68 -7.89 8.52
C ASP A 13 -10.32 -7.30 7.14
N LEU A 14 -10.00 -6.00 7.10
CA LEU A 14 -9.28 -5.34 6.01
C LEU A 14 -7.86 -4.98 6.43
N SER A 15 -6.90 -5.77 5.98
CA SER A 15 -5.50 -5.36 5.85
C SER A 15 -5.07 -5.51 4.39
N LEU A 16 -4.08 -4.74 3.96
CA LEU A 16 -3.54 -4.85 2.60
C LEU A 16 -3.00 -6.25 2.33
N GLU A 17 -2.35 -6.87 3.31
CA GLU A 17 -1.86 -8.24 3.23
C GLU A 17 -3.00 -9.24 2.98
N ARG A 18 -4.07 -9.23 3.79
CA ARG A 18 -5.20 -10.17 3.60
C ARG A 18 -5.88 -9.99 2.26
N ILE A 19 -6.10 -8.75 1.83
CA ILE A 19 -6.72 -8.48 0.53
C ILE A 19 -5.77 -8.91 -0.60
N SER A 20 -4.47 -8.65 -0.46
CA SER A 20 -3.48 -9.07 -1.46
C SER A 20 -3.37 -10.58 -1.55
N ASP A 21 -3.44 -11.29 -0.42
CA ASP A 21 -3.45 -12.76 -0.37
C ASP A 21 -4.70 -13.32 -1.05
N ASP A 22 -5.88 -12.78 -0.72
CA ASP A 22 -7.15 -13.16 -1.36
C ASP A 22 -7.10 -12.95 -2.87
N LEU A 23 -6.70 -11.74 -3.31
CA LEU A 23 -6.58 -11.40 -4.73
C LEU A 23 -5.52 -12.27 -5.42
N PHE A 24 -4.38 -12.51 -4.78
CA PHE A 24 -3.34 -13.40 -5.30
C PHE A 24 -3.87 -14.81 -5.51
N MET A 25 -4.64 -15.34 -4.56
CA MET A 25 -5.28 -16.65 -4.68
C MET A 25 -6.34 -16.68 -5.77
N ILE A 26 -7.19 -15.64 -5.88
CA ILE A 26 -8.18 -15.51 -6.95
C ILE A 26 -7.48 -15.53 -8.31
N PHE A 27 -6.45 -14.70 -8.48
CA PHE A 27 -5.72 -14.60 -9.75
C PHE A 27 -4.97 -15.90 -10.07
N GLU A 28 -4.29 -16.52 -9.12
CA GLU A 28 -3.54 -17.77 -9.35
C GLU A 28 -4.47 -18.97 -9.60
N ASN A 29 -5.60 -19.09 -8.89
CA ASN A 29 -6.58 -20.16 -9.11
C ASN A 29 -7.30 -20.01 -10.46
N GLU A 30 -7.62 -18.79 -10.86
CA GLU A 30 -8.16 -18.52 -12.18
C GLU A 30 -7.13 -18.80 -13.27
N ILE A 31 -5.85 -18.50 -13.06
CA ILE A 31 -4.76 -18.82 -14.01
C ILE A 31 -4.56 -20.33 -14.18
N LEU A 32 -4.68 -21.12 -13.10
CA LEU A 32 -4.69 -22.59 -13.18
C LEU A 32 -5.83 -23.12 -14.06
N PHE A 33 -6.98 -22.45 -14.05
CA PHE A 33 -8.11 -22.73 -14.96
C PHE A 33 -7.93 -22.12 -16.37
N GLN A 34 -7.19 -21.01 -16.49
CA GLN A 34 -7.00 -20.21 -17.72
C GLN A 34 -5.75 -20.58 -18.53
N ARG A 35 -4.94 -21.57 -18.11
CA ARG A 35 -3.85 -22.14 -18.96
C ARG A 35 -4.37 -22.71 -20.29
N TYR A 36 -5.70 -22.83 -20.44
CA TYR A 36 -6.40 -23.22 -21.66
C TYR A 36 -7.24 -22.10 -22.32
N TYR A 37 -7.45 -20.95 -21.66
CA TYR A 37 -8.27 -19.84 -22.18
C TYR A 37 -7.80 -18.49 -21.62
N PRO A 38 -7.53 -17.47 -22.46
CA PRO A 38 -7.11 -16.15 -21.99
C PRO A 38 -8.17 -15.51 -21.08
N PRO A 39 -7.78 -14.63 -20.13
CA PRO A 39 -8.73 -14.00 -19.22
C PRO A 39 -9.77 -13.22 -20.01
N LYS A 40 -11.06 -13.50 -19.76
CA LYS A 40 -12.17 -12.75 -20.35
C LYS A 40 -12.28 -11.32 -19.79
N GLU A 41 -11.65 -11.04 -18.64
CA GLU A 41 -11.74 -9.77 -17.90
C GLU A 41 -10.38 -9.37 -17.33
N SER A 42 -10.10 -8.06 -17.22
CA SER A 42 -8.83 -7.55 -16.70
C SER A 42 -8.69 -7.76 -15.19
N ILE A 43 -7.44 -7.92 -14.71
CA ILE A 43 -7.11 -8.00 -13.27
C ILE A 43 -7.68 -6.80 -12.49
N GLU A 44 -7.69 -5.63 -13.12
CA GLU A 44 -8.27 -4.40 -12.59
C GLU A 44 -9.77 -4.55 -12.33
N LYS A 45 -10.54 -5.04 -13.32
CA LYS A 45 -11.98 -5.27 -13.18
C LYS A 45 -12.30 -6.27 -12.07
N ARG A 46 -11.51 -7.35 -11.97
CA ARG A 46 -11.63 -8.33 -10.87
C ARG A 46 -11.36 -7.72 -9.50
N THR A 47 -10.39 -6.83 -9.43
CA THR A 47 -10.06 -6.11 -8.18
C THR A 47 -11.22 -5.19 -7.79
N ASP A 48 -11.81 -4.49 -8.75
CA ASP A 48 -13.02 -3.67 -8.53
C ASP A 48 -14.19 -4.52 -8.02
N GLU A 49 -14.49 -5.63 -8.68
CA GLU A 49 -15.55 -6.58 -8.27
C GLU A 49 -15.34 -7.11 -6.85
N TYR A 50 -14.09 -7.42 -6.48
CA TYR A 50 -13.76 -7.84 -5.12
C TYR A 50 -14.10 -6.75 -4.08
N PHE A 51 -13.72 -5.50 -4.36
CA PHE A 51 -14.03 -4.39 -3.44
C PHE A 51 -15.53 -4.09 -3.38
N GLU A 52 -16.24 -4.17 -4.50
CA GLU A 52 -17.71 -4.04 -4.52
C GLU A 52 -18.40 -5.11 -3.67
N GLN A 53 -17.97 -6.38 -3.79
CA GLN A 53 -18.53 -7.47 -3.00
C GLN A 53 -18.24 -7.29 -1.50
N LYS A 54 -17.00 -6.93 -1.13
CA LYS A 54 -16.62 -6.68 0.26
C LYS A 54 -17.37 -5.49 0.85
N SER A 55 -17.59 -4.43 0.07
CA SER A 55 -18.37 -3.27 0.49
C SER A 55 -19.82 -3.67 0.79
N LYS A 56 -20.49 -4.38 -0.13
CA LYS A 56 -21.86 -4.89 0.06
C LYS A 56 -22.01 -5.78 1.27
N VAL A 57 -21.09 -6.74 1.47
CA VAL A 57 -21.12 -7.63 2.65
C VAL A 57 -20.99 -6.82 3.94
N LYS A 58 -20.12 -5.80 3.96
CA LYS A 58 -19.94 -4.97 5.15
C LYS A 58 -21.11 -4.05 5.45
N GLU A 59 -21.75 -3.48 4.43
CA GLU A 59 -22.97 -2.68 4.56
C GLU A 59 -24.09 -3.52 5.19
N MET A 60 -24.27 -4.77 4.72
CA MET A 60 -25.25 -5.70 5.27
C MET A 60 -25.01 -6.08 6.74
N VAL A 61 -23.75 -6.11 7.19
CA VAL A 61 -23.37 -6.56 8.54
C VAL A 61 -23.33 -5.40 9.56
N ASN A 62 -22.88 -4.21 9.15
CA ASN A 62 -22.58 -3.11 10.08
C ASN A 62 -23.42 -1.84 9.88
N GLY A 63 -24.31 -1.76 8.88
CA GLY A 63 -25.04 -0.54 8.56
C GLY A 63 -24.15 0.49 7.82
N GLU A 64 -24.20 1.77 8.20
CA GLU A 64 -23.42 2.84 7.55
C GLU A 64 -21.91 2.55 7.60
N PHE A 65 -21.36 2.24 6.42
CA PHE A 65 -19.96 1.93 6.24
C PHE A 65 -19.16 3.19 5.90
N LYS A 66 -17.99 3.39 6.54
CA LYS A 66 -17.06 4.45 6.17
C LYS A 66 -16.32 4.10 4.89
N ASP A 67 -16.90 4.54 3.78
CA ASP A 67 -16.38 4.37 2.41
C ASP A 67 -14.90 4.79 2.28
N SER A 68 -14.46 5.78 3.06
CA SER A 68 -13.09 6.30 3.05
C SER A 68 -11.99 5.27 3.34
N GLU A 69 -12.25 4.26 4.18
CA GLU A 69 -11.23 3.25 4.51
C GLU A 69 -11.07 2.22 3.39
N ILE A 70 -12.18 1.78 2.79
CA ILE A 70 -12.15 0.88 1.62
C ILE A 70 -11.55 1.60 0.43
N GLU A 71 -11.93 2.84 0.17
CA GLU A 71 -11.36 3.64 -0.92
C GLU A 71 -9.86 3.85 -0.75
N LEU A 72 -9.38 4.10 0.46
CA LEU A 72 -7.95 4.24 0.74
C LEU A 72 -7.20 2.92 0.47
N LEU A 73 -7.75 1.78 0.88
CA LEU A 73 -7.17 0.46 0.61
C LEU A 73 -7.21 0.13 -0.88
N LYS A 74 -8.35 0.35 -1.55
CA LYS A 74 -8.53 0.18 -2.99
C LYS A 74 -7.49 0.98 -3.77
N ASN A 75 -7.35 2.28 -3.45
CA ASN A 75 -6.35 3.13 -4.08
C ASN A 75 -4.91 2.61 -3.90
N ARG A 76 -4.56 2.08 -2.73
CA ARG A 76 -3.25 1.47 -2.50
C ARG A 76 -3.08 0.17 -3.29
N ILE A 77 -4.12 -0.64 -3.42
CA ILE A 77 -4.06 -1.87 -4.23
C ILE A 77 -3.80 -1.52 -5.69
N PHE A 78 -4.57 -0.61 -6.27
CA PHE A 78 -4.42 -0.21 -7.66
C PHE A 78 -3.06 0.45 -7.94
N LYS A 79 -2.59 1.29 -7.02
CA LYS A 79 -1.36 2.06 -7.22
C LYS A 79 -0.09 1.26 -6.97
N ASP A 80 -0.07 0.45 -5.91
CA ASP A 80 1.16 -0.12 -5.37
C ASP A 80 1.20 -1.66 -5.52
N ILE A 81 0.07 -2.37 -5.42
CA ILE A 81 0.03 -3.85 -5.40
C ILE A 81 -0.22 -4.46 -6.78
N LEU A 82 -1.15 -3.93 -7.58
CA LEU A 82 -1.43 -4.45 -8.92
C LEU A 82 -0.22 -4.35 -9.86
N PRO A 83 0.54 -3.25 -9.89
CA PRO A 83 1.77 -3.19 -10.68
C PRO A 83 2.80 -4.23 -10.23
N ALA A 84 2.99 -4.40 -8.91
CA ALA A 84 3.90 -5.40 -8.37
C ALA A 84 3.46 -6.84 -8.73
N TYR A 85 2.15 -7.11 -8.75
CA TYR A 85 1.59 -8.38 -9.21
C TYR A 85 1.85 -8.60 -10.71
N SER A 86 1.68 -7.57 -11.53
CA SER A 86 1.95 -7.60 -12.97
C SER A 86 3.43 -7.91 -13.26
N GLU A 87 4.35 -7.26 -12.54
CA GLU A 87 5.80 -7.53 -12.65
C GLU A 87 6.13 -8.98 -12.27
N TYR A 88 5.61 -9.47 -11.14
CA TYR A 88 5.75 -10.87 -10.75
C TYR A 88 5.24 -11.81 -11.84
N ARG A 89 4.07 -11.51 -12.42
CA ARG A 89 3.46 -12.32 -13.47
C ARG A 89 4.31 -12.38 -14.73
N GLN A 90 4.80 -11.24 -15.21
CA GLN A 90 5.69 -11.19 -16.39
C GLN A 90 6.95 -12.03 -16.17
N ILE A 91 7.56 -11.95 -14.99
CA ILE A 91 8.73 -12.75 -14.64
C ILE A 91 8.37 -14.24 -14.62
N LYS A 92 7.29 -14.61 -13.95
CA LYS A 92 6.80 -15.99 -13.86
C LYS A 92 6.54 -16.58 -15.24
N ASP A 93 5.76 -15.88 -16.08
CA ASP A 93 5.38 -16.34 -17.41
C ASP A 93 6.62 -16.51 -18.30
N SER A 94 7.57 -15.57 -18.27
CA SER A 94 8.84 -15.68 -19.00
C SER A 94 9.68 -16.90 -18.58
N TYR A 95 9.77 -17.18 -17.28
CA TYR A 95 10.54 -18.33 -16.81
C TYR A 95 9.81 -19.66 -17.02
N LEU A 96 8.48 -19.69 -16.92
CA LEU A 96 7.68 -20.87 -17.26
C LEU A 96 7.83 -21.23 -18.74
N GLU A 97 7.73 -20.26 -19.64
CA GLU A 97 7.94 -20.47 -21.07
C GLU A 97 9.36 -21.02 -21.36
N LYS A 98 10.40 -20.48 -20.69
CA LYS A 98 11.78 -20.98 -20.79
C LYS A 98 11.97 -22.40 -20.25
N ILE A 99 11.13 -22.83 -19.31
CA ILE A 99 11.15 -24.19 -18.76
C ILE A 99 10.40 -25.13 -19.71
N GLU A 100 9.24 -24.73 -20.22
CA GLU A 100 8.41 -25.49 -21.15
C GLU A 100 9.11 -25.74 -22.49
N ASN A 101 9.73 -24.70 -23.07
CA ASN A 101 10.46 -24.80 -24.33
C ASN A 101 11.85 -25.46 -24.19
N ARG A 102 12.18 -25.99 -23.00
CA ARG A 102 13.49 -26.59 -22.74
C ARG A 102 13.54 -28.01 -23.23
N SER A 103 14.54 -28.31 -24.05
CA SER A 103 14.79 -29.67 -24.51
C SER A 103 15.97 -30.29 -23.76
N LEU A 104 15.71 -31.37 -23.03
CA LEU A 104 16.76 -32.21 -22.42
C LEU A 104 17.80 -32.67 -23.45
N LEU A 105 17.33 -33.06 -24.64
CA LEU A 105 18.18 -33.52 -25.73
C LEU A 105 19.17 -32.46 -26.20
N LYS A 106 18.77 -31.17 -26.21
CA LYS A 106 19.70 -30.07 -26.54
C LYS A 106 20.83 -29.98 -25.53
N TYR A 107 20.55 -30.11 -24.23
CA TYR A 107 21.58 -30.06 -23.18
C TYR A 107 22.53 -31.26 -23.25
N ILE A 108 21.98 -32.46 -23.49
CA ILE A 108 22.79 -33.66 -23.72
C ILE A 108 23.68 -33.46 -24.95
N GLY A 109 23.11 -33.06 -26.09
CA GLY A 109 23.86 -32.85 -27.34
C GLY A 109 24.94 -31.79 -27.23
N PHE A 110 24.67 -30.65 -26.58
CA PHE A 110 25.70 -29.63 -26.32
C PHE A 110 26.81 -30.12 -25.41
N THR A 111 26.49 -31.00 -24.45
CA THR A 111 27.49 -31.55 -23.54
C THR A 111 28.42 -32.50 -24.29
N VAL A 112 27.87 -33.42 -25.11
CA VAL A 112 28.63 -34.33 -25.97
C VAL A 112 29.53 -33.54 -26.93
N LEU A 113 28.96 -32.60 -27.70
CA LEU A 113 29.73 -31.77 -28.63
C LEU A 113 30.84 -30.94 -27.95
N GLY A 114 30.57 -30.46 -26.72
CA GLY A 114 31.54 -29.72 -25.93
C GLY A 114 32.75 -30.57 -25.53
N PHE A 115 32.53 -31.83 -25.13
CA PHE A 115 33.61 -32.77 -24.82
C PHE A 115 34.38 -33.18 -26.08
N GLU A 116 33.70 -33.47 -27.20
CA GLU A 116 34.36 -33.76 -28.48
C GLU A 116 35.28 -32.60 -28.92
N ALA A 117 34.82 -31.37 -28.79
CA ALA A 117 35.62 -30.18 -29.12
C ALA A 117 36.83 -30.03 -28.19
N LEU A 118 36.66 -30.27 -26.89
CA LEU A 118 37.75 -30.23 -25.91
C LEU A 118 38.81 -31.30 -26.22
N GLU A 119 38.38 -32.53 -26.49
CA GLU A 119 39.27 -33.64 -26.85
C GLU A 119 40.08 -33.30 -28.12
N ALA A 120 39.43 -32.77 -29.16
CA ALA A 120 40.09 -32.35 -30.38
C ALA A 120 41.15 -31.24 -30.15
N VAL A 121 40.90 -30.32 -29.22
CA VAL A 121 41.87 -29.29 -28.82
C VAL A 121 43.07 -29.90 -28.08
N PHE A 122 42.83 -30.80 -27.13
CA PHE A 122 43.91 -31.46 -26.38
C PHE A 122 44.82 -32.32 -27.28
N LEU A 123 44.23 -33.08 -28.21
CA LEU A 123 44.98 -33.87 -29.19
C LEU A 123 45.83 -32.99 -30.12
N LYS A 124 45.32 -31.82 -30.53
CA LYS A 124 46.09 -30.86 -31.36
C LYS A 124 47.28 -30.25 -30.63
N ILE A 125 47.22 -30.11 -29.31
CA ILE A 125 48.29 -29.50 -28.50
C ILE A 125 49.38 -30.54 -28.13
N GLY A 126 49.24 -31.80 -28.56
CA GLY A 126 50.24 -32.85 -28.35
C GLY A 126 50.33 -33.35 -26.91
N VAL A 127 49.36 -32.99 -26.07
CA VAL A 127 49.19 -33.60 -24.75
C VAL A 127 48.64 -35.00 -24.99
N LEU A 128 49.39 -36.04 -24.60
CA LEU A 128 48.92 -37.42 -24.61
C LEU A 128 47.67 -37.46 -23.73
N ALA A 129 46.47 -37.46 -24.35
CA ALA A 129 45.22 -37.43 -23.63
C ALA A 129 45.20 -38.62 -22.66
N PRO A 130 45.06 -38.42 -21.34
CA PRO A 130 44.96 -39.55 -20.42
C PRO A 130 43.79 -40.43 -20.85
N PRO A 131 43.87 -41.77 -20.68
CA PRO A 131 42.77 -42.69 -21.00
C PRO A 131 41.43 -42.35 -20.31
N THR A 132 41.45 -41.43 -19.34
CA THR A 132 40.31 -40.90 -18.61
C THR A 132 39.56 -39.75 -19.31
N LEU A 133 40.07 -39.22 -20.44
CA LEU A 133 39.39 -38.18 -21.24
C LEU A 133 38.38 -38.72 -22.27
N ILE A 134 38.29 -40.05 -22.43
CA ILE A 134 37.13 -40.66 -23.09
C ILE A 134 35.99 -40.58 -22.07
N ALA A 135 35.34 -39.43 -21.99
CA ALA A 135 34.08 -39.31 -21.29
C ALA A 135 33.14 -40.32 -21.94
N SER A 136 32.87 -41.43 -21.26
CA SER A 136 31.93 -42.43 -21.78
C SER A 136 30.64 -41.68 -22.13
N VAL A 137 30.05 -41.97 -23.30
CA VAL A 137 28.80 -41.33 -23.75
C VAL A 137 27.73 -41.31 -22.65
N LEU A 138 27.70 -42.35 -21.79
CA LEU A 138 26.85 -42.42 -20.60
C LEU A 138 27.13 -41.30 -19.59
N PHE A 139 28.39 -41.00 -19.29
CA PHE A 139 28.78 -39.90 -18.41
C PHE A 139 28.37 -38.54 -18.98
N GLU A 140 28.55 -38.31 -20.28
CA GLU A 140 28.17 -37.06 -20.94
C GLU A 140 26.65 -36.85 -20.95
N ILE A 141 25.88 -37.92 -21.19
CA ILE A 141 24.42 -37.93 -21.07
C ILE A 141 23.99 -37.58 -19.64
N LEU A 142 24.60 -38.20 -18.63
CA LEU A 142 24.33 -37.91 -17.22
C LEU A 142 24.65 -36.45 -16.87
N LEU A 143 25.78 -35.93 -17.36
CA LEU A 143 26.18 -34.55 -17.12
C LEU A 143 25.23 -33.55 -17.80
N GLY A 144 24.84 -33.79 -19.05
CA GLY A 144 23.85 -32.97 -19.76
C GLY A 144 22.49 -32.98 -19.05
N GLY A 145 22.07 -34.13 -18.53
CA GLY A 145 20.88 -34.27 -17.68
C GLY A 145 20.99 -33.51 -16.35
N ALA A 146 22.17 -33.54 -15.72
CA ALA A 146 22.43 -32.78 -14.50
C ALA A 146 22.39 -31.26 -14.75
N ILE A 147 23.03 -30.78 -15.81
CA ILE A 147 23.00 -29.36 -16.20
C ILE A 147 21.56 -28.91 -16.49
N TYR A 148 20.79 -29.71 -17.22
CA TYR A 148 19.37 -29.45 -17.46
C TYR A 148 18.59 -29.27 -16.15
N ARG A 149 18.77 -30.19 -15.19
CA ARG A 149 18.10 -30.12 -13.89
C ARG A 149 18.53 -28.90 -13.09
N ILE A 150 19.83 -28.62 -12.98
CA ILE A 150 20.36 -27.44 -12.28
C ILE A 150 19.76 -26.16 -12.87
N LYS A 151 19.72 -26.06 -14.19
CA LYS A 151 19.15 -24.89 -14.87
C LYS A 151 17.64 -24.76 -14.61
N SER A 152 16.90 -25.88 -14.60
CA SER A 152 15.46 -25.89 -14.29
C SER A 152 15.20 -25.41 -12.85
N LEU A 153 15.95 -25.94 -11.88
CA LEU A 153 15.89 -25.52 -10.48
C LEU A 153 16.24 -24.05 -10.30
N THR A 154 17.26 -23.56 -11.02
CA THR A 154 17.67 -22.15 -10.97
C THR A 154 16.54 -21.23 -11.43
N ASP A 155 15.90 -21.57 -12.55
CA ASP A 155 14.82 -20.76 -13.11
C ASP A 155 13.54 -20.84 -12.26
N GLN A 156 13.23 -22.00 -11.67
CA GLN A 156 12.20 -22.12 -10.63
C GLN A 156 12.52 -21.23 -9.40
N GLY A 157 13.78 -21.20 -8.99
CA GLY A 157 14.26 -20.32 -7.92
C GLY A 157 14.03 -18.83 -8.22
N LYS A 158 14.15 -18.42 -9.49
CA LYS A 158 13.83 -17.05 -9.92
C LYS A 158 12.34 -16.73 -9.76
N ILE A 159 11.46 -17.67 -10.08
CA ILE A 159 10.00 -17.51 -9.87
C ILE A 159 9.69 -17.38 -8.38
N ILE A 160 10.28 -18.24 -7.53
CA ILE A 160 10.09 -18.19 -6.07
C ILE A 160 10.56 -16.85 -5.49
N THR A 161 11.71 -16.37 -5.96
CA THR A 161 12.27 -15.08 -5.55
C THR A 161 11.37 -13.92 -5.97
N ALA A 162 10.85 -13.93 -7.19
CA ALA A 162 9.91 -12.92 -7.67
C ALA A 162 8.61 -12.90 -6.84
N LYS A 163 8.09 -14.09 -6.49
CA LYS A 163 6.95 -14.21 -5.56
C LYS A 163 7.29 -13.61 -4.18
N GLY A 164 8.47 -13.88 -3.66
CA GLY A 164 8.96 -13.29 -2.40
C GLY A 164 9.03 -11.75 -2.46
N TYR A 165 9.53 -11.19 -3.55
CA TYR A 165 9.56 -9.74 -3.76
C TYR A 165 8.16 -9.13 -3.80
N PHE A 166 7.20 -9.78 -4.46
CA PHE A 166 5.80 -9.32 -4.45
C PHE A 166 5.25 -9.20 -3.03
N PHE A 167 5.36 -10.24 -2.20
CA PHE A 167 4.85 -10.19 -0.82
C PHE A 167 5.64 -9.21 0.07
N ALA A 168 6.95 -9.04 -0.17
CA ALA A 168 7.72 -8.02 0.51
C ALA A 168 7.21 -6.60 0.16
N THR A 169 6.85 -6.35 -1.10
CA THR A 169 6.24 -5.08 -1.54
C THR A 169 4.89 -4.84 -0.86
N VAL A 170 4.03 -5.87 -0.80
CA VAL A 170 2.75 -5.81 -0.07
C VAL A 170 2.98 -5.42 1.40
N HIS A 171 3.87 -6.11 2.09
CA HIS A 171 4.20 -5.87 3.50
C HIS A 171 4.73 -4.44 3.73
N ASN A 172 5.66 -3.99 2.89
CA ASN A 172 6.22 -2.64 2.97
C ASN A 172 5.17 -1.55 2.70
N THR A 173 4.24 -1.80 1.78
CA THR A 173 3.12 -0.90 1.47
C THR A 173 2.17 -0.79 2.64
N GLN A 174 1.84 -1.92 3.28
CA GLN A 174 1.05 -1.94 4.52
C GLN A 174 1.72 -1.16 5.65
N LYS A 175 3.01 -1.38 5.88
CA LYS A 175 3.78 -0.64 6.90
C LYS A 175 3.78 0.86 6.63
N LYS A 176 3.96 1.26 5.37
CA LYS A 176 3.90 2.68 4.96
C LYS A 176 2.51 3.26 5.20
N LEU A 177 1.45 2.52 4.88
CA LEU A 177 0.07 2.94 5.13
C LEU A 177 -0.18 3.22 6.61
N TYR A 178 0.22 2.31 7.49
CA TYR A 178 0.09 2.52 8.94
C TYR A 178 0.91 3.71 9.43
N THR A 179 2.12 3.88 8.89
CA THR A 179 2.97 5.03 9.23
C THR A 179 2.34 6.36 8.77
N ASP A 180 1.76 6.39 7.57
CA ASP A 180 1.07 7.57 7.02
C ASP A 180 -0.18 7.91 7.86
N ILE A 181 -0.93 6.89 8.30
CA ILE A 181 -2.09 7.05 9.19
C ILE A 181 -1.64 7.61 10.55
N GLU A 182 -0.67 6.98 11.20
CA GLU A 182 -0.15 7.43 12.50
C GLU A 182 0.43 8.85 12.42
N TYR A 183 1.13 9.18 11.33
CA TYR A 183 1.62 10.53 11.09
C TYR A 183 0.47 11.53 10.88
N SER A 184 -0.57 11.17 10.13
CA SER A 184 -1.75 12.01 9.93
C SER A 184 -2.52 12.25 11.24
N GLU A 185 -2.67 11.23 12.07
CA GLU A 185 -3.27 11.33 13.40
C GLU A 185 -2.43 12.19 14.33
N TYR A 186 -1.10 12.04 14.27
CA TYR A 186 -0.18 12.86 15.05
C TYR A 186 -0.20 14.33 14.62
N GLN A 187 -0.19 14.60 13.32
CA GLN A 187 -0.31 15.96 12.77
C GLN A 187 -1.67 16.57 13.12
N HIS A 188 -2.75 15.79 13.03
CA HIS A 188 -4.07 16.22 13.46
C HIS A 188 -4.06 16.54 14.95
N LYS A 189 -3.51 15.68 15.80
CA LYS A 189 -3.45 15.90 17.25
C LYS A 189 -2.63 17.14 17.63
N LYS A 190 -1.45 17.34 17.03
CA LYS A 190 -0.66 18.56 17.22
C LYS A 190 -1.39 19.82 16.74
N GLY A 191 -2.05 19.74 15.59
CA GLY A 191 -2.90 20.81 15.08
C GLY A 191 -4.07 21.11 16.01
N THR A 192 -4.72 20.08 16.56
CA THR A 192 -5.80 20.22 17.56
C THR A 192 -5.30 20.86 18.84
N ASP A 193 -4.15 20.46 19.39
CA ASP A 193 -3.61 21.04 20.62
C ASP A 193 -3.30 22.53 20.47
N GLN A 194 -2.76 22.94 19.31
CA GLN A 194 -2.54 24.36 19.00
C GLN A 194 -3.87 25.13 18.85
N ILE A 195 -4.83 24.58 18.10
CA ILE A 195 -6.16 25.18 17.91
C ILE A 195 -6.88 25.32 19.25
N VAL A 196 -6.84 24.31 20.12
CA VAL A 196 -7.45 24.33 21.46
C VAL A 196 -6.80 25.40 22.35
N SER A 197 -5.48 25.58 22.28
CA SER A 197 -4.79 26.66 22.99
C SER A 197 -5.27 28.05 22.54
N GLU A 198 -5.33 28.29 21.23
CA GLU A 198 -5.81 29.55 20.65
C GLU A 198 -7.29 29.81 21.02
N ILE A 199 -8.13 28.77 20.98
CA ILE A 199 -9.53 28.84 21.40
C ILE A 199 -9.65 29.18 22.87
N ASN A 200 -8.86 28.56 23.75
CA ASN A 200 -8.91 28.84 25.18
C ASN A 200 -8.51 30.30 25.48
N VAL A 201 -7.55 30.86 24.73
CA VAL A 201 -7.21 32.29 24.82
C VAL A 201 -8.39 33.17 24.40
N LEU A 202 -9.08 32.81 23.30
CA LEU A 202 -10.29 33.51 22.86
C LEU A 202 -11.41 33.46 23.90
N LEU A 203 -11.73 32.27 24.42
CA LEU A 203 -12.82 32.07 25.38
C LEU A 203 -12.60 32.84 26.68
N LYS A 204 -11.35 32.98 27.13
CA LYS A 204 -10.99 33.79 28.31
C LYS A 204 -11.30 35.29 28.13
N LYS A 205 -11.46 35.80 26.91
CA LYS A 205 -11.85 37.20 26.66
C LYS A 205 -13.34 37.45 26.89
N TYR A 206 -14.14 36.42 27.12
CA TYR A 206 -15.59 36.52 27.28
C TYR A 206 -16.02 36.22 28.72
N ASP A 207 -16.66 37.22 29.33
CA ASP A 207 -17.21 37.10 30.70
C ASP A 207 -18.58 36.40 30.72
N SER A 208 -19.30 36.41 29.60
CA SER A 208 -20.63 35.82 29.46
C SER A 208 -20.73 34.91 28.24
N LYS A 209 -21.39 33.76 28.43
CA LYS A 209 -21.74 32.78 27.39
C LYS A 209 -22.54 33.44 26.25
N ASP A 210 -23.48 34.32 26.57
CA ASP A 210 -24.38 34.92 25.57
C ASP A 210 -23.63 35.89 24.65
N ASN A 211 -22.69 36.65 25.21
CA ASN A 211 -21.83 37.54 24.43
C ASN A 211 -20.94 36.76 23.45
N PHE A 212 -20.40 35.62 23.89
CA PHE A 212 -19.62 34.74 23.02
C PHE A 212 -20.46 34.20 21.87
N TRP A 213 -21.63 33.60 22.14
CA TRP A 213 -22.45 33.00 21.08
C TRP A 213 -22.97 34.02 20.07
N LYS A 214 -23.31 35.23 20.52
CA LYS A 214 -23.70 36.34 19.64
C LYS A 214 -22.60 36.68 18.63
N ASP A 215 -21.34 36.73 19.07
CA ASP A 215 -20.20 37.03 18.20
C ASP A 215 -19.82 35.81 17.33
N PHE A 216 -19.86 34.60 17.90
CA PHE A 216 -19.59 33.35 17.17
C PHE A 216 -20.55 33.15 16.00
N ILE A 217 -21.85 33.37 16.19
CA ILE A 217 -22.86 33.23 15.12
C ILE A 217 -22.57 34.21 13.98
N LYS A 218 -22.22 35.46 14.29
CA LYS A 218 -21.84 36.45 13.26
C LYS A 218 -20.62 35.97 12.49
N ILE A 219 -19.55 35.63 13.20
CA ILE A 219 -18.29 35.21 12.58
C ILE A 219 -18.46 33.95 11.72
N ARG A 220 -19.16 32.92 12.24
CA ARG A 220 -19.42 31.68 11.50
C ARG A 220 -20.29 31.90 10.26
N LYS A 221 -21.27 32.81 10.33
CA LYS A 221 -22.17 33.12 9.21
C LYS A 221 -21.43 33.82 8.08
N TYR A 222 -20.54 34.75 8.40
CA TYR A 222 -19.86 35.59 7.41
C TYR A 222 -18.48 35.07 6.99
N ASP A 223 -17.87 34.15 7.76
CA ASP A 223 -16.51 33.58 7.56
C ASP A 223 -15.53 34.58 6.91
N PRO A 224 -15.15 35.66 7.62
CA PRO A 224 -14.37 36.73 7.02
C PRO A 224 -12.96 36.24 6.62
N THR A 225 -12.64 36.37 5.34
CA THR A 225 -11.33 36.01 4.76
C THR A 225 -10.47 37.24 4.41
N THR A 226 -10.93 38.44 4.76
CA THR A 226 -10.15 39.68 4.64
C THR A 226 -10.31 40.54 5.87
N GLN A 227 -9.28 41.31 6.22
CA GLN A 227 -9.32 42.27 7.33
C GLN A 227 -10.53 43.21 7.24
N ALA A 228 -10.78 43.79 6.06
CA ALA A 228 -11.89 44.69 5.83
C ALA A 228 -13.27 44.01 6.01
N SER A 229 -13.40 42.72 5.71
CA SER A 229 -14.63 41.96 5.96
C SER A 229 -14.83 41.67 7.44
N PHE A 230 -13.76 41.40 8.19
CA PHE A 230 -13.79 41.15 9.62
C PHE A 230 -14.15 42.41 10.42
N GLU A 231 -13.56 43.56 10.10
CA GLU A 231 -13.82 44.82 10.79
C GLU A 231 -15.30 45.22 10.75
N LYS A 232 -15.98 44.94 9.63
CA LYS A 232 -17.44 45.18 9.47
C LYS A 232 -18.31 44.38 10.45
N LEU A 233 -17.80 43.28 10.99
CA LEU A 233 -18.57 42.42 11.90
C LEU A 233 -18.59 42.94 13.34
N ASN A 234 -17.69 43.88 13.68
CA ASN A 234 -17.54 44.47 15.01
C ASN A 234 -17.43 43.41 16.13
N THR A 235 -16.51 42.46 15.95
CA THR A 235 -16.23 41.35 16.90
C THR A 235 -14.74 41.29 17.27
N PRO A 236 -14.17 42.36 17.83
CA PRO A 236 -12.71 42.51 17.97
C PRO A 236 -12.03 41.42 18.80
N LYS A 237 -12.74 40.77 19.73
CA LYS A 237 -12.21 39.67 20.56
C LYS A 237 -11.77 38.46 19.72
N PHE A 238 -12.39 38.25 18.56
CA PHE A 238 -12.06 37.18 17.60
C PHE A 238 -10.82 37.47 16.73
N GLY A 239 -10.22 38.66 16.83
CA GLY A 239 -9.14 39.10 15.93
C GLY A 239 -8.01 38.08 15.79
N ASP A 240 -7.43 37.63 16.91
CA ASP A 240 -6.32 36.66 16.89
C ASP A 240 -6.73 35.31 16.31
N PHE A 241 -7.96 34.87 16.56
CA PHE A 241 -8.47 33.58 16.06
C PHE A 241 -8.69 33.59 14.54
N ILE A 242 -9.10 34.74 14.00
CA ILE A 242 -9.43 34.97 12.59
C ILE A 242 -8.24 35.46 11.77
N LEU A 243 -7.16 35.93 12.39
CA LEU A 243 -6.00 36.49 11.70
C LEU A 243 -5.41 35.56 10.61
N LEU A 244 -5.41 34.25 10.86
CA LEU A 244 -4.93 33.24 9.92
C LEU A 244 -5.98 32.80 8.88
N HIS A 245 -7.19 33.34 8.96
CA HIS A 245 -8.23 33.14 7.94
C HIS A 245 -8.07 34.13 6.77
N PHE A 246 -7.29 35.19 6.96
CA PHE A 246 -7.04 36.20 5.94
C PHE A 246 -6.04 35.74 4.88
N ASP A 247 -6.22 36.28 3.68
CA ASP A 247 -5.31 36.11 2.53
C ASP A 247 -5.03 34.62 2.22
N ASP A 248 -6.06 33.78 2.40
CA ASP A 248 -6.03 32.33 2.18
C ASP A 248 -4.93 31.56 2.93
N LYS A 249 -4.37 32.14 4.01
CA LYS A 249 -3.40 31.44 4.87
C LYS A 249 -3.93 30.11 5.40
N TYR A 250 -5.23 30.06 5.72
CA TYR A 250 -5.98 28.83 5.93
C TYR A 250 -7.06 28.65 4.87
N ASN A 251 -7.02 27.50 4.20
CA ASN A 251 -8.07 27.10 3.27
C ASN A 251 -9.41 26.81 3.99
N THR A 252 -10.50 26.77 3.21
CA THR A 252 -11.87 26.59 3.72
C THR A 252 -12.04 25.36 4.60
N ARG A 253 -11.34 24.25 4.30
CA ARG A 253 -11.40 23.02 5.10
C ARG A 253 -10.83 23.24 6.51
N ILE A 254 -9.67 23.88 6.61
CA ILE A 254 -9.03 24.17 7.90
C ILE A 254 -9.86 25.17 8.70
N ARG A 255 -10.41 26.21 8.07
CA ARG A 255 -11.29 27.18 8.75
C ARG A 255 -12.54 26.50 9.33
N LYS A 256 -13.16 25.58 8.59
CA LYS A 256 -14.30 24.79 9.08
C LYS A 256 -13.95 23.97 10.33
N ILE A 257 -12.83 23.24 10.29
CA ILE A 257 -12.34 22.46 11.43
C ILE A 257 -12.13 23.36 12.66
N ARG A 258 -11.53 24.55 12.48
CA ARG A 258 -11.31 25.51 13.56
C ARG A 258 -12.62 25.99 14.19
N TYR A 259 -13.65 26.30 13.40
CA TYR A 259 -14.96 26.70 13.94
C TYR A 259 -15.67 25.55 14.66
N ASP A 260 -15.58 24.33 14.14
CA ASP A 260 -16.20 23.16 14.77
C ASP A 260 -15.51 22.83 16.10
N GLU A 261 -14.19 22.98 16.18
CA GLU A 261 -13.45 22.80 17.44
C GLU A 261 -13.76 23.94 18.42
N LEU A 262 -13.83 25.20 17.95
CA LEU A 262 -14.23 26.35 18.78
C LEU A 262 -15.62 26.14 19.39
N PHE A 263 -16.58 25.62 18.61
CA PHE A 263 -17.91 25.31 19.09
C PHE A 263 -17.86 24.30 20.25
N LYS A 264 -17.18 23.16 20.06
CA LYS A 264 -17.06 22.09 21.08
C LYS A 264 -16.41 22.59 22.36
N GLN A 265 -15.28 23.30 22.23
CA GLN A 265 -14.54 23.81 23.38
C GLN A 265 -15.32 24.89 24.12
N ALA A 266 -16.07 25.76 23.40
CA ALA A 266 -16.93 26.76 24.02
C ALA A 266 -18.06 26.14 24.84
N GLU A 267 -18.71 25.09 24.31
CA GLU A 267 -19.74 24.36 25.06
C GLU A 267 -19.19 23.78 26.36
N LEU A 268 -18.01 23.14 26.32
CA LEU A 268 -17.35 22.60 27.50
C LEU A 268 -16.96 23.70 28.50
N TYR A 269 -16.35 24.78 28.01
CA TYR A 269 -15.86 25.88 28.84
C TYR A 269 -16.99 26.57 29.62
N PHE A 270 -18.09 26.92 28.94
CA PHE A 270 -19.19 27.62 29.60
C PHE A 270 -20.10 26.70 30.42
N LYS A 271 -20.12 25.39 30.14
CA LYS A 271 -20.78 24.40 31.00
C LYS A 271 -20.07 24.25 32.35
N ASN A 272 -18.74 24.32 32.37
CA ASN A 272 -17.93 24.19 33.58
C ASN A 272 -17.82 25.49 34.41
N LYS A 273 -18.36 26.61 33.92
CA LYS A 273 -18.41 27.92 34.60
C LYS A 273 -19.74 28.18 35.32
N GLN A 274 -20.73 27.30 35.14
CA GLN A 274 -22.01 27.29 35.84
C GLN A 274 -21.88 26.52 37.15
#